data_AF-A0A8J7Z264-F1
#
_entry.id   AF-A0A8J7Z264-F1
#
_cell.length_a   1.000
_cell.length_b   1.000
_cell.length_c   1.000
_cell.angle_alpha   90.00
_cell.angle_beta   90.00
_cell.angle_gamma   90.00
#
_symmetry.space_group_name_H-M   'P 1'
#
loop_
_entity.id
_entity.type
_entity.pdbx_description
1 polymer ?
#
loop_
_entity_poly.entity_id
_entity_poly.type
_entity_poly.pdbx_seq_one_letter_code
_entity_poly.pdbx_strand_id
1 'polypeptide(L)' 'MAILEVSLRELLLQLDDPTLASAIAAIPQPAMQRLIEGLKQVLNAVKNHLQEVEESEELRSLVDQIYTKLETL' A
#
# COMPACT_ATOMS: atom_id res chain seq x y z
N MET A 1 -14.44 4.64 -8.77
CA MET A 1 -14.06 4.59 -7.33
C MET A 1 -14.14 3.19 -6.75
N ALA A 2 -15.24 2.44 -6.91
CA ALA A 2 -15.38 1.08 -6.35
C ALA A 2 -14.23 0.11 -6.67
N ILE A 3 -13.70 0.11 -7.90
CA ILE A 3 -12.59 -0.77 -8.29
C ILE A 3 -11.31 -0.44 -7.51
N LEU A 4 -10.99 0.85 -7.37
CA LEU A 4 -9.80 1.28 -6.63
C LEU A 4 -9.92 0.87 -5.15
N GLU A 5 -11.10 1.03 -4.56
CA GLU A 5 -11.36 0.61 -3.18
C GLU A 5 -11.11 -0.89 -3.00
N VAL A 6 -11.68 -1.72 -3.87
CA VAL A 6 -11.48 -3.17 -3.84
C VAL A 6 -9.99 -3.52 -3.96
N SER A 7 -9.28 -2.92 -4.92
CA SER A 7 -7.85 -3.19 -5.09
C SER A 7 -7.01 -2.75 -3.88
N LEU A 8 -7.34 -1.63 -3.22
CA LEU A 8 -6.64 -1.18 -2.01
C LEU A 8 -6.93 -2.12 -0.82
N ARG A 9 -8.17 -2.59 -0.67
CA ARG A 9 -8.53 -3.57 0.37
C ARG A 9 -7.82 -4.91 0.15
N GLU A 10 -7.78 -5.40 -1.10
CA GLU A 10 -7.05 -6.62 -1.44
C GLU A 10 -5.56 -6.49 -1.17
N LEU A 11 -4.95 -5.35 -1.52
CA LEU A 11 -3.55 -5.08 -1.22
C LEU A 11 -3.30 -5.06 0.29
N LEU A 12 -4.14 -4.38 1.07
CA LEU A 12 -4.04 -4.34 2.53
C LEU A 12 -4.09 -5.75 3.14
N LEU A 13 -5.01 -6.59 2.66
CA LEU A 13 -5.15 -7.98 3.07
C LEU A 13 -3.92 -8.82 2.70
N GLN A 14 -3.38 -8.65 1.49
CA GLN A 14 -2.18 -9.37 1.06
C GLN A 14 -0.94 -8.99 1.88
N LEU A 15 -0.82 -7.74 2.32
CA LEU A 15 0.27 -7.33 3.22
C LEU A 15 0.19 -7.99 4.61
N ASP A 16 -0.98 -8.51 5.00
CA ASP A 16 -1.15 -9.35 6.19
C ASP A 16 -0.86 -10.83 5.94
N ASP A 17 -0.62 -11.25 4.69
CA ASP A 17 -0.33 -12.63 4.37
C ASP A 17 1.09 -13.02 4.85
N PRO A 18 1.23 -13.99 5.77
CA PRO A 18 2.53 -14.42 6.28
C PRO A 18 3.43 -15.02 5.18
N THR A 19 2.83 -15.56 4.12
CA THR A 19 3.54 -16.07 2.94
C THR A 19 4.20 -14.94 2.18
N LEU A 20 3.48 -13.83 1.97
CA LEU A 20 4.02 -12.64 1.31
C LEU A 20 5.14 -12.03 2.17
N ALA A 21 4.91 -11.88 3.48
CA ALA A 21 5.94 -11.38 4.40
C ALA A 21 7.23 -12.23 4.34
N SER A 22 7.09 -13.57 4.31
CA SER A 22 8.22 -14.48 4.18
C SER A 22 8.95 -14.34 2.85
N ALA A 23 8.20 -14.15 1.74
CA ALA A 23 8.77 -13.94 0.42
C ALA A 23 9.52 -12.59 0.33
N ILE A 24 8.98 -11.52 0.93
CA ILE A 24 9.62 -10.20 0.99
C ILE A 24 10.89 -10.26 1.83
N ALA A 25 10.87 -10.94 2.98
CA ALA A 25 12.04 -11.11 3.86
C ALA A 25 13.19 -11.88 3.19
N ALA A 26 12.92 -12.68 2.16
CA ALA A 26 13.94 -13.39 1.38
C ALA A 26 14.63 -12.49 0.33
N ILE A 27 14.11 -11.29 0.07
CA ILE A 27 14.69 -10.33 -0.87
C ILE A 27 15.89 -9.62 -0.20
N PRO A 28 17.02 -9.42 -0.90
CA PRO A 28 18.12 -8.63 -0.37
C PRO A 28 17.65 -7.24 0.08
N GLN A 29 18.03 -6.83 1.30
CA GLN A 29 17.55 -5.61 1.95
C GLN A 29 17.58 -4.35 1.04
N PRO A 30 18.62 -4.08 0.23
CA PRO A 30 18.63 -2.91 -0.66
C PRO A 30 17.57 -2.98 -1.78
N ALA A 31 17.28 -4.18 -2.27
CA ALA A 31 16.25 -4.40 -3.29
C ALA A 31 14.85 -4.32 -2.67
N MET A 32 14.66 -4.86 -1.46
CA MET A 32 13.43 -4.75 -0.68
C MET A 32 13.08 -3.29 -0.38
N GLN A 33 14.05 -2.50 0.09
CA GLN A 33 13.86 -1.07 0.35
C GLN A 33 13.43 -0.30 -0.91
N ARG A 34 14.07 -0.57 -2.05
CA ARG A 34 13.68 0.05 -3.33
C ARG A 34 12.27 -0.33 -3.77
N LEU A 35 11.88 -1.59 -3.56
CA LEU A 35 10.54 -2.06 -3.86
C LEU A 35 9.49 -1.34 -3.00
N ILE A 36 9.72 -1.28 -1.69
CA ILE A 36 8.84 -0.60 -0.73
C ILE A 36 8.72 0.88 -1.07
N GLU A 37 9.83 1.56 -1.36
CA GLU A 37 9.82 2.98 -1.79
C GLU A 37 9.01 3.18 -3.08
N GLY A 38 9.15 2.28 -4.07
CA GLY A 38 8.33 2.33 -5.28
C GLY A 38 6.83 2.19 -4.99
N LEU A 39 6.45 1.27 -4.11
CA LEU A 39 5.06 1.10 -3.69
C LEU A 39 4.52 2.34 -2.94
N LYS A 40 5.34 2.92 -2.05
CA LYS A 40 4.99 4.17 -1.35
C LYS A 40 4.78 5.34 -2.32
N GLN A 41 5.58 5.46 -3.37
CA GLN A 41 5.41 6.49 -4.40
C GLN A 41 4.07 6.33 -5.14
N VAL A 42 3.71 5.09 -5.50
CA VAL A 42 2.41 4.80 -6.13
C VAL A 42 1.26 5.17 -5.20
N LEU A 43 1.32 4.77 -3.92
CA LEU A 43 0.29 5.10 -2.93
C LEU A 43 0.17 6.61 -2.69
N ASN A 44 1.28 7.34 -2.67
CA ASN A 44 1.25 8.81 -2.56
C ASN A 44 0.60 9.47 -3.77
N ALA A 45 0.84 8.98 -4.99
CA ALA A 45 0.15 9.49 -6.17
C ALA A 45 -1.36 9.24 -6.10
N VAL A 46 -1.77 8.06 -5.64
CA VAL A 46 -3.19 7.74 -5.37
C VAL A 46 -3.76 8.67 -4.30
N LYS A 47 -3.06 8.86 -3.18
CA LYS A 47 -3.48 9.75 -2.09
C LYS A 47 -3.68 11.19 -2.56
N ASN A 48 -2.74 11.73 -3.34
CA ASN A 48 -2.82 13.09 -3.87
C ASN A 48 -4.03 13.26 -4.79
N HIS A 49 -4.30 12.27 -5.65
CA HIS A 49 -5.50 12.30 -6.49
C HIS A 49 -6.80 12.24 -5.66
N LEU A 50 -6.80 11.47 -4.57
CA LEU A 50 -7.95 11.40 -3.66
C LEU A 50 -8.15 12.69 -2.85
N GLN A 51 -7.10 13.50 -2.62
CA GLN A 51 -7.24 14.80 -1.94
C GLN A 51 -8.18 15.76 -2.68
N GLU A 52 -8.22 15.66 -4.00
CA GLU A 52 -9.06 16.47 -4.88
C GLU A 52 -10.53 16.00 -4.93
N VAL A 53 -10.83 14.84 -4.33
CA VAL A 53 -12.16 14.22 -4.34
C VAL A 53 -12.73 14.16 -2.92
N GLU A 54 -13.76 14.98 -2.64
CA GLU A 54 -14.39 15.12 -1.31
C GLU A 54 -14.98 13.82 -0.75
N GLU A 55 -15.37 12.85 -1.59
CA GLU A 55 -16.05 11.62 -1.18
C GLU A 55 -15.12 10.44 -0.83
N SER A 56 -13.84 10.69 -0.53
CA SER A 56 -12.83 9.61 -0.48
C SER A 56 -12.21 9.32 0.89
N GLU A 57 -12.81 9.75 2.01
CA GLU A 57 -12.24 9.54 3.36
C GLU A 57 -11.85 8.07 3.63
N GLU A 58 -12.69 7.13 3.22
CA GLU A 58 -12.42 5.69 3.37
C GLU A 58 -11.21 5.23 2.53
N LEU A 59 -11.10 5.71 1.29
CA LEU A 59 -9.95 5.41 0.43
C LEU A 59 -8.66 6.01 0.98
N ARG A 60 -8.72 7.23 1.53
CA ARG A 60 -7.57 7.87 2.19
C ARG A 60 -7.14 7.05 3.41
N SER A 61 -8.10 6.59 4.23
CA SER A 61 -7.83 5.71 5.36
C SER A 61 -7.19 4.39 4.91
N LEU A 62 -7.68 3.77 3.84
CA LEU A 62 -7.09 2.55 3.28
C LEU A 62 -5.65 2.78 2.81
N VAL A 63 -5.38 3.88 2.10
CA VAL A 63 -4.02 4.22 1.65
C VAL A 63 -3.08 4.41 2.85
N ASP A 64 -3.53 5.12 3.89
CA ASP A 64 -2.73 5.33 5.10
C ASP A 64 -2.42 4.01 5.83
N GLN A 65 -3.40 3.10 5.93
CA GLN A 65 -3.20 1.77 6.52
C GLN A 65 -2.17 0.94 5.74
N ILE A 66 -2.26 0.94 4.40
CA ILE A 66 -1.29 0.24 3.54
C ILE A 66 0.10 0.84 3.73
N TYR A 67 0.20 2.18 3.79
CA TYR A 67 1.46 2.87 3.98
C TYR A 67 2.12 2.48 5.30
N THR A 68 1.37 2.47 6.41
CA THR A 68 1.87 2.03 7.72
C THR A 68 2.33 0.57 7.68
N LYS A 69 1.61 -0.33 7.02
CA LYS A 69 2.06 -1.73 6.89
C LYS A 69 3.38 -1.85 6.12
N LEU A 70 3.52 -1.10 5.03
CA LEU A 70 4.77 -1.08 4.25
C LEU A 70 5.99 -0.59 5.06
N GLU A 71 5.78 0.19 6.12
CA GLU A 71 6.86 0.63 7.03
C GLU A 71 7.28 -0.44 8.04
N THR A 72 6.47 -1.48 8.21
CA THR A 72 6.72 -2.58 9.15
C THR A 72 7.35 -3.82 8.52
N LEU A 73 7.54 -3.81 7.19
CA LEU A 73 8.21 -4.86 6.40
C LEU A 73 9.71 -4.60 6.30
#